data_AF-A0A3B9UE96-F1
#
_entry.id   AF-A0A3B9UE96-F1
#
_cell.length_a   1.000
_cell.length_b   1.000
_cell.length_c   1.000
_cell.angle_alpha   90.00
_cell.angle_beta   90.00
_cell.angle_gamma   90.00
#
_symmetry.space_group_name_H-M   'P 1'
#
loop_
_entity.id
_entity.type
_entity.pdbx_description
1 polymer ?
#
loop_
_entity_poly.entity_id
_entity_poly.type
_entity_poly.pdbx_seq_one_letter_code
_entity_poly.pdbx_strand_id
1 'polypeptide(L)'
;MYTLMIALFVLGYAAIAFEHTIKIDKAASALITGVVLWAVYVLSGADIHDTEHHLLEHLSEISSILFFLLGAMTIVEVVDAHEGFSVITDRIRTNKPVVLLWILAWLTFFMSAILDNLTTSIVMVSLLRKLIKDQNMR
;
A
#
# COMPACT_ATOMS: atom_id res chain seq x y z
N MET A 1 16.26 1.11 -28.65
CA MET A 1 15.34 1.83 -27.74
C MET A 1 14.94 1.01 -26.51
N TYR A 2 14.77 -0.31 -26.61
CA TYR A 2 14.54 -1.16 -25.43
C TYR A 2 15.61 -1.05 -24.33
N THR A 3 16.90 -1.00 -24.67
CA THR A 3 17.98 -0.79 -23.66
C THR A 3 17.83 0.52 -22.89
N LEU A 4 17.39 1.59 -23.57
CA LEU A 4 17.11 2.88 -22.94
C LEU A 4 15.92 2.77 -21.99
N MET A 5 14.84 2.09 -22.40
CA MET A 5 13.67 1.86 -21.54
C MET A 5 14.02 1.04 -20.30
N ILE A 6 14.86 0.00 -20.43
CA ILE A 6 15.33 -0.78 -19.29
C ILE A 6 16.15 0.09 -18.34
N ALA A 7 17.07 0.91 -18.87
CA ALA A 7 17.86 1.83 -18.06
C ALA A 7 16.96 2.84 -17.31
N LEU A 8 15.98 3.44 -18.00
CA LEU A 8 15.01 4.36 -17.40
C LEU A 8 14.13 3.69 -16.34
N PHE A 9 13.70 2.45 -16.60
CA PHE A 9 12.93 1.66 -15.63
C PHE A 9 13.74 1.38 -14.37
N VAL A 10 15.00 0.95 -14.50
CA VAL A 10 15.89 0.70 -13.35
C VAL A 10 16.16 1.99 -12.58
N LEU A 11 16.41 3.11 -13.26
CA LEU A 11 16.62 4.42 -12.62
C LEU A 11 15.36 4.91 -11.90
N GLY A 12 14.18 4.79 -12.53
CA GLY A 12 12.91 5.15 -11.93
C GLY A 12 12.57 4.29 -10.71
N TYR A 13 12.81 2.98 -10.79
CA TYR A 13 12.63 2.07 -9.66
C TYR A 13 13.61 2.37 -8.52
N ALA A 14 14.87 2.69 -8.84
CA ALA A 14 15.84 3.16 -7.87
C ALA A 14 15.38 4.46 -7.20
N ALA A 15 14.80 5.40 -7.96
CA ALA A 15 14.24 6.64 -7.39
C ALA A 15 13.11 6.36 -6.39
N ILE A 16 12.23 5.39 -6.67
CA ILE A 16 11.18 4.94 -5.73
C ILE A 16 11.81 4.34 -4.46
N ALA A 17 12.86 3.51 -4.60
CA ALA A 17 13.53 2.90 -3.45
C ALA A 17 14.28 3.93 -2.59
N PHE A 18 14.87 4.94 -3.21
CA PHE A 18 15.64 6.00 -2.55
C PHE A 18 14.79 7.23 -2.15
N GLU A 19 13.47 7.10 -2.10
CA GLU A 19 12.51 8.17 -1.74
C GLU A 19 13.00 9.02 -0.56
N HIS A 20 13.42 8.40 0.55
CA HIS A 20 13.86 9.11 1.75
C HIS A 20 15.13 9.95 1.54
N THR A 21 15.99 9.58 0.60
CA THR A 21 17.22 10.33 0.27
C THR A 21 16.91 11.47 -0.72
N ILE A 22 16.03 11.21 -1.69
CA ILE A 22 15.68 12.15 -2.78
C ILE A 22 14.60 13.16 -2.33
N LYS A 23 13.82 12.82 -1.28
CA LYS A 23 12.71 13.63 -0.74
C LYS A 23 11.61 13.92 -1.77
N ILE A 24 11.39 12.98 -2.69
CA ILE A 24 10.30 13.01 -3.67
C ILE A 24 9.42 11.79 -3.38
N ASP A 25 8.11 11.98 -3.27
CA ASP A 25 7.17 10.90 -2.97
C ASP A 25 7.27 9.73 -3.96
N LYS A 26 7.09 8.50 -3.48
CA LYS A 26 7.10 7.28 -4.33
C LYS A 26 6.12 7.39 -5.49
N ALA A 27 4.92 7.92 -5.23
CA ALA A 27 3.88 8.06 -6.23
C ALA A 27 4.29 9.01 -7.37
N ALA A 28 4.91 10.15 -7.02
CA ALA A 28 5.41 11.09 -8.01
C ALA A 28 6.53 10.47 -8.86
N SER A 29 7.48 9.77 -8.22
CA SER A 29 8.57 9.08 -8.92
C SER A 29 8.06 7.99 -9.86
N ALA A 30 7.06 7.21 -9.44
CA ALA A 30 6.42 6.19 -10.26
C ALA A 30 5.67 6.78 -11.46
N LEU A 31 4.88 7.84 -11.24
CA LEU A 31 4.14 8.53 -12.31
C LEU A 31 5.08 9.11 -13.36
N ILE A 32 6.13 9.82 -12.94
CA ILE A 32 7.12 10.38 -13.86
C ILE A 32 7.80 9.28 -14.66
N THR A 33 8.22 8.19 -14.00
CA THR A 33 8.84 7.04 -14.68
C THR A 33 7.89 6.45 -15.72
N GLY A 34 6.62 6.27 -15.38
CA GLY A 34 5.60 5.78 -16.30
C GLY A 34 5.42 6.68 -17.52
N VAL A 35 5.25 8.00 -17.31
CA VAL A 35 5.10 8.98 -18.40
C VAL A 35 6.33 8.97 -19.31
N VAL A 36 7.53 8.95 -18.74
CA VAL A 36 8.78 8.92 -19.51
C VAL A 36 8.91 7.63 -20.33
N LEU A 37 8.57 6.47 -19.76
CA LEU A 37 8.63 5.19 -20.48
C LEU A 37 7.63 5.15 -21.64
N TRP A 38 6.39 5.60 -21.42
CA TRP A 38 5.38 5.69 -22.49
C TRP A 38 5.78 6.70 -23.56
N ALA A 39 6.33 7.86 -23.19
CA ALA A 39 6.82 8.84 -24.15
C ALA A 39 7.97 8.27 -25.01
N VAL A 40 8.94 7.59 -24.40
CA VAL A 40 10.04 6.93 -25.13
C VAL A 40 9.51 5.82 -26.04
N TYR A 41 8.48 5.08 -25.62
CA TYR A 41 7.84 4.06 -26.44
C TYR A 41 7.17 4.66 -27.69
N VAL A 42 6.37 5.71 -27.54
CA VAL A 42 5.74 6.42 -28.69
C VAL A 42 6.80 6.99 -29.64
N LEU A 43 7.82 7.67 -29.10
CA LEU A 43 8.90 8.26 -29.89
C LEU A 43 9.77 7.21 -30.61
N SER A 44 9.66 5.93 -30.24
CA SER A 44 10.37 4.84 -30.92
C SER A 44 9.76 4.42 -32.26
N GLY A 45 8.66 5.05 -32.65
CA GLY A 45 7.91 4.71 -33.88
C GLY A 45 6.84 3.66 -33.63
N ALA A 46 6.37 3.51 -32.38
CA ALA A 46 5.21 2.67 -32.08
C ALA A 46 3.95 3.24 -32.76
N ASP A 47 3.04 2.35 -33.16
CA ASP A 47 1.76 2.77 -33.73
C ASP A 47 0.95 3.53 -32.66
N ILE A 48 0.53 4.76 -33.00
CA ILE A 48 -0.15 5.65 -32.06
C ILE A 48 -1.50 5.06 -31.65
N HIS A 49 -2.22 4.41 -32.57
CA HIS A 49 -3.55 3.88 -32.31
C HIS A 49 -3.50 2.68 -31.37
N ASP A 50 -2.57 1.74 -31.62
CA ASP A 50 -2.36 0.60 -30.73
C ASP A 50 -1.85 1.05 -29.36
N THR A 51 -0.95 2.05 -29.33
CA THR A 51 -0.42 2.60 -28.08
C THR A 51 -1.51 3.26 -27.25
N GLU A 52 -2.40 4.04 -27.87
CA GLU A 52 -3.54 4.67 -27.18
C GLU A 52 -4.44 3.60 -26.56
N HIS A 53 -4.74 2.52 -27.29
CA HIS A 53 -5.58 1.44 -26.79
C HIS A 53 -4.98 0.78 -25.54
N HIS A 54 -3.71 0.40 -25.60
CA HIS A 54 -3.01 -0.21 -24.46
C HIS A 54 -2.86 0.74 -23.27
N LEU A 55 -2.59 2.03 -23.52
CA LEU A 55 -2.49 3.02 -22.46
C LEU A 55 -3.83 3.20 -21.74
N LEU A 56 -4.94 3.27 -22.49
CA LEU A 56 -6.29 3.38 -21.91
C LEU A 56 -6.70 2.12 -21.15
N GLU A 57 -6.35 0.93 -21.65
CA GLU A 57 -6.61 -0.34 -20.98
C GLU A 57 -5.91 -0.36 -19.60
N HIS A 58 -4.60 -0.14 -19.57
CA HIS A 58 -3.83 -0.09 -18.32
C HIS A 58 -4.28 1.04 -17.39
N LEU A 59 -4.61 2.21 -17.93
CA LEU A 59 -5.13 3.32 -17.14
C LEU A 59 -6.47 2.96 -16.50
N SER A 60 -7.36 2.27 -17.21
CA SER A 60 -8.67 1.85 -16.70
C SER A 60 -8.54 0.81 -15.58
N GLU A 61 -7.64 -0.15 -15.73
CA GLU A 61 -7.35 -1.17 -14.72
C GLU A 61 -6.75 -0.56 -13.45
N ILE A 62 -5.72 0.29 -13.60
CA ILE A 62 -5.09 0.98 -12.47
C ILE A 62 -6.08 1.90 -11.77
N SER A 63 -6.88 2.65 -12.53
CA SER A 63 -7.92 3.52 -11.99
C SER A 63 -8.95 2.73 -11.19
N SER A 64 -9.40 1.58 -11.70
CA SER A 64 -10.34 0.70 -10.99
C SER A 64 -9.78 0.24 -9.64
N ILE A 65 -8.52 -0.21 -9.62
CA ILE A 65 -7.81 -0.60 -8.38
C ILE A 65 -7.69 0.59 -7.43
N LEU A 66 -7.31 1.77 -7.94
CA LEU A 66 -7.18 2.99 -7.13
C LEU A 66 -8.52 3.39 -6.50
N PHE A 67 -9.62 3.39 -7.27
CA PHE A 67 -10.95 3.71 -6.75
C PHE A 67 -11.41 2.68 -5.70
N PHE A 68 -11.14 1.40 -5.92
CA PHE A 68 -11.42 0.34 -4.95
C PHE A 68 -10.64 0.55 -3.65
N LEU A 69 -9.32 0.76 -3.75
CA LEU A 69 -8.44 0.97 -2.60
C LEU A 69 -8.74 2.27 -1.86
N LEU A 70 -9.06 3.35 -2.58
CA LEU A 70 -9.45 4.63 -1.98
C LEU A 70 -10.68 4.43 -1.09
N GLY A 71 -11.72 3.75 -1.60
CA GLY A 71 -12.92 3.44 -0.82
C GLY A 71 -12.61 2.53 0.38
N ALA A 72 -11.91 1.43 0.15
CA ALA A 72 -11.57 0.46 1.18
C ALA A 72 -10.70 1.08 2.30
N MET A 73 -9.65 1.81 1.93
CA MET A 73 -8.74 2.47 2.88
C MET A 73 -9.46 3.58 3.66
N THR A 74 -10.30 4.37 3.00
CA THR A 74 -11.11 5.42 3.67
C THR A 74 -12.06 4.81 4.69
N ILE A 75 -12.76 3.72 4.36
CA ILE A 75 -13.65 3.04 5.32
C ILE A 75 -12.86 2.59 6.55
N VAL A 76 -11.69 2.00 6.34
CA VAL A 76 -10.88 1.50 7.46
C VAL A 76 -10.35 2.64 8.33
N GLU A 77 -9.90 3.72 7.73
CA GLU A 77 -9.45 4.92 8.44
C GLU A 77 -10.59 5.55 9.25
N VAL A 78 -11.80 5.65 8.69
CA VAL A 78 -12.99 6.15 9.40
C VAL A 78 -13.35 5.24 10.58
N VAL A 79 -13.27 3.91 10.40
CA VAL A 79 -13.53 2.94 11.48
C VAL A 79 -12.50 3.06 12.60
N ASP A 80 -11.21 3.20 12.28
CA ASP A 80 -10.15 3.41 13.29
C ASP A 80 -10.31 4.75 14.02
N ALA A 81 -10.63 5.82 13.29
CA ALA A 81 -10.87 7.16 13.86
C ALA A 81 -12.05 7.20 14.86
N HIS A 82 -13.06 6.34 14.68
CA HIS A 82 -14.18 6.19 15.61
C HIS A 82 -13.97 5.06 16.63
N GLU A 83 -12.73 4.60 16.82
CA GLU A 83 -12.36 3.55 17.76
C GLU A 83 -13.08 2.21 17.52
N GLY A 84 -13.56 1.94 16.31
CA GLY A 84 -14.34 0.74 15.99
C GLY A 84 -13.61 -0.57 16.29
N PHE A 85 -12.28 -0.59 16.15
CA PHE A 85 -11.46 -1.75 16.51
C PHE A 85 -11.25 -1.91 18.02
N SER A 86 -11.48 -0.87 18.83
CA SER A 86 -11.34 -0.96 20.29
C SER A 86 -12.34 -1.93 20.92
N VAL A 87 -13.50 -2.10 20.28
CA VAL A 87 -14.52 -3.10 20.67
C VAL A 87 -13.94 -4.52 20.71
N ILE A 88 -12.94 -4.80 19.86
CA ILE A 88 -12.23 -6.07 19.84
C ILE A 88 -11.25 -6.13 21.03
N THR A 89 -10.46 -5.08 21.26
CA THR A 89 -9.46 -5.06 22.34
C THR A 89 -10.07 -5.05 23.73
N ASP A 90 -11.21 -4.40 23.94
CA ASP A 90 -11.88 -4.32 25.24
C ASP A 90 -12.37 -5.70 25.73
N ARG A 91 -12.54 -6.65 24.80
CA ARG A 91 -12.86 -8.05 25.09
C ARG A 91 -11.65 -8.88 25.48
N ILE A 92 -10.43 -8.42 25.21
CA ILE A 92 -9.18 -9.13 25.51
C ILE A 92 -8.66 -8.65 26.88
N ARG A 93 -8.72 -9.51 27.90
CA ARG A 93 -8.31 -9.18 29.29
C ARG A 93 -7.01 -9.84 29.77
N THR A 94 -6.24 -10.47 28.87
CA THR A 94 -5.02 -11.19 29.28
C THR A 94 -3.82 -10.26 29.42
N ASN A 95 -3.03 -10.45 30.48
CA ASN A 95 -1.75 -9.73 30.68
C ASN A 95 -0.52 -10.58 30.34
N LYS A 96 -0.70 -11.82 29.87
CA LYS A 96 0.42 -12.71 29.53
C LYS A 96 0.89 -12.44 28.08
N PRO A 97 2.15 -12.02 27.85
CA PRO A 97 2.62 -11.61 26.52
C PRO A 97 2.49 -12.73 25.47
N VAL A 98 2.80 -13.97 25.83
CA VAL A 98 2.69 -15.12 24.92
C VAL A 98 1.23 -15.40 24.54
N VAL A 99 0.30 -15.31 25.48
CA VAL A 99 -1.14 -15.51 25.21
C VAL A 99 -1.68 -14.38 24.35
N LEU A 100 -1.27 -13.14 24.65
CA LEU A 100 -1.64 -11.96 23.86
C LEU A 100 -1.15 -12.08 22.42
N LEU A 101 0.11 -12.52 22.21
CA LEU A 101 0.68 -12.76 20.89
C LEU A 101 -0.15 -13.77 20.10
N TRP A 102 -0.55 -14.89 20.71
CA TRP A 102 -1.39 -15.89 20.04
C TRP A 102 -2.77 -15.35 19.69
N ILE A 103 -3.40 -14.59 20.59
CA ILE A 103 -4.69 -13.94 20.31
C ILE A 103 -4.53 -12.98 19.13
N LEU A 104 -3.52 -12.12 19.16
CA LEU A 104 -3.24 -11.17 18.09
C LEU A 104 -2.90 -11.86 16.76
N ALA A 105 -2.15 -12.97 16.77
CA ALA A 105 -1.83 -13.72 15.56
C ALA A 105 -3.10 -14.29 14.89
N TRP A 106 -3.96 -14.93 15.67
CA TRP A 106 -5.25 -15.42 15.17
C TRP A 106 -6.15 -14.28 14.70
N LEU A 107 -6.22 -13.21 15.48
CA LEU A 107 -7.00 -12.03 15.10
C LEU A 107 -6.50 -11.42 13.80
N THR A 108 -5.18 -11.26 13.65
CA THR A 108 -4.52 -10.76 12.44
C THR A 108 -4.84 -11.63 11.24
N PHE A 109 -4.78 -12.95 11.40
CA PHE A 109 -5.09 -13.90 10.34
C PHE A 109 -6.52 -13.72 9.80
N PHE A 110 -7.53 -13.67 10.68
CA PHE A 110 -8.92 -13.48 10.24
C PHE A 110 -9.19 -12.06 9.73
N MET A 111 -8.59 -11.04 10.35
CA MET A 111 -8.73 -9.65 9.89
C MET A 111 -8.11 -9.45 8.50
N SER A 112 -6.99 -10.11 8.21
CA SER A 112 -6.31 -10.05 6.90
C SER A 112 -7.09 -10.70 5.76
N ALA A 113 -8.09 -11.53 6.05
CA ALA A 113 -8.99 -12.08 5.04
C ALA A 113 -10.10 -11.09 4.65
N ILE A 114 -10.39 -10.11 5.53
CA ILE A 114 -11.42 -9.09 5.36
C ILE A 114 -10.81 -7.76 4.89
N LEU A 115 -9.61 -7.45 5.38
CA LEU A 115 -8.85 -6.23 5.11
C LEU A 115 -7.61 -6.53 4.27
N ASP A 116 -7.08 -5.52 3.59
CA ASP A 116 -5.79 -5.64 2.90
C ASP A 116 -4.61 -5.75 3.89
N ASN A 117 -3.43 -6.19 3.42
CA ASN A 117 -2.27 -6.49 4.26
C ASN A 117 -1.72 -5.24 4.99
N LEU A 118 -1.58 -4.11 4.28
CA LEU A 118 -1.15 -2.84 4.89
C LEU A 118 -2.18 -2.35 5.90
N THR A 119 -3.45 -2.40 5.51
CA THR A 119 -4.59 -2.02 6.36
C THR A 119 -4.63 -2.85 7.64
N THR A 120 -4.47 -4.16 7.54
CA THR A 120 -4.43 -5.08 8.69
C THR A 120 -3.27 -4.73 9.61
N SER A 121 -2.10 -4.43 9.05
CA SER A 121 -0.92 -4.02 9.82
C SER A 121 -1.19 -2.74 10.61
N ILE A 122 -1.81 -1.72 10.00
CA ILE A 122 -2.18 -0.47 10.68
C ILE A 122 -3.11 -0.74 11.87
N VAL A 123 -4.16 -1.53 11.65
CA VAL A 123 -5.11 -1.93 12.71
C VAL A 123 -4.38 -2.66 13.82
N MET A 124 -3.57 -3.68 13.52
CA MET A 124 -2.86 -4.44 14.55
C MET A 124 -1.92 -3.57 15.37
N VAL A 125 -1.23 -2.60 14.76
CA VAL A 125 -0.37 -1.65 15.48
C VAL A 125 -1.19 -0.71 16.37
N SER A 126 -2.37 -0.26 15.93
CA SER A 126 -3.33 0.50 16.76
C SER A 126 -3.77 -0.30 17.99
N LEU A 127 -4.15 -1.57 17.79
CA LEU A 127 -4.59 -2.47 18.87
C LEU A 127 -3.46 -2.86 19.82
N LEU A 128 -2.26 -3.16 19.31
CA LEU A 128 -1.07 -3.48 20.12
C LEU A 128 -0.75 -2.36 21.09
N ARG A 129 -0.81 -1.09 20.65
CA ARG A 129 -0.55 0.07 21.50
C ARG A 129 -1.58 0.21 22.62
N LYS A 130 -2.84 -0.21 22.41
CA LYS A 130 -3.90 -0.20 23.43
C LYS A 130 -3.77 -1.38 24.42
N LEU A 131 -3.36 -2.55 23.95
CA LEU A 131 -3.26 -3.78 24.75
C LEU A 131 -1.99 -3.87 25.60
N ILE A 132 -0.84 -3.38 25.10
CA ILE A 132 0.43 -3.37 25.84
C ILE A 132 0.56 -2.06 26.62
N LYS A 133 0.23 -2.13 27.91
CA LYS A 133 0.27 -1.01 28.87
C LYS A 133 1.68 -0.69 29.39
N ASP A 134 2.58 -1.68 29.42
CA ASP A 134 3.95 -1.55 29.94
C ASP A 134 4.92 -1.12 28.82
N GLN A 135 5.60 0.00 29.00
CA GLN A 135 6.52 0.55 27.99
C GLN A 135 7.77 -0.31 27.77
N ASN A 136 8.14 -1.16 28.73
CA ASN A 136 9.27 -2.08 28.59
C ASN A 136 8.95 -3.33 27.74
N MET A 137 7.67 -3.53 27.40
CA MET A 137 7.18 -4.62 26.54
C MET A 137 6.76 -4.15 25.13
N ARG A 138 6.86 -2.85 24.84
CA ARG A 138 6.47 -2.25 23.55
C ARG A 138 7.56 -2.32 22.50
#